data_AF-A0A327WXS6-F1
#
_entry.id   AF-A0A327WXS6-F1
#
_cell.length_a   1.000
_cell.length_b   1.000
_cell.length_c   1.000
_cell.angle_alpha   90.00
_cell.angle_beta   90.00
_cell.angle_gamma   90.00
#
_symmetry.space_group_name_H-M   'P 1'
#
loop_
_entity.id
_entity.type
_entity.pdbx_description
1 polymer ?
#
loop_
_entity_poly.entity_id
_entity_poly.type
_entity_poly.pdbx_seq_one_letter_code
_entity_poly.pdbx_strand_id
1 'polypeptide(L)'
;MKRDISFLPVEGVQVVIARKLTELNQYDWQVFLINQNDVAIRNVFVTSKGYGFSDQTQQQSQTTSTLRHYFEGLQPGEHVVVETIMPDVFHLNNQYWVSYYIGDQIFDKKFIFVPDSITEQNLIQIQELGLEGILHA
;
A
#
# COMPACT_ATOMS: atom_id res chain seq x y z
N MET A 1 23.94 16.45 17.49
CA MET A 1 24.27 15.00 17.39
C MET A 1 23.21 14.33 16.54
N LYS A 2 23.50 14.11 15.25
CA LYS A 2 22.65 13.29 14.37
C LYS A 2 23.26 11.89 14.45
N ARG A 3 22.59 10.97 15.12
CA ARG A 3 22.98 9.56 15.07
C ARG A 3 22.64 9.09 13.66
N ASP A 4 23.65 8.63 12.95
CA ASP A 4 23.51 7.93 11.68
C ASP A 4 22.56 6.75 11.90
N ILE A 5 21.34 6.88 11.36
CA ILE A 5 20.37 5.81 11.32
C ILE A 5 20.75 5.00 10.10
N SER A 6 21.34 3.82 10.30
CA SER A 6 21.57 2.89 9.22
C SER A 6 20.22 2.49 8.64
N PHE A 7 19.86 3.06 7.48
CA PHE A 7 18.72 2.61 6.70
C PHE A 7 19.07 1.22 6.16
N LEU A 8 18.65 0.18 6.88
CA LEU A 8 18.59 -1.16 6.32
C LEU A 8 17.61 -1.13 5.14
N PRO A 9 17.88 -1.80 4.02
CA PRO A 9 16.93 -1.89 2.91
C PRO A 9 15.64 -2.50 3.46
N VAL A 10 14.55 -1.73 3.41
CA VAL A 10 13.23 -2.17 3.87
C VAL A 10 12.72 -3.18 2.84
N GLU A 11 13.03 -4.45 3.03
CA GLU A 11 12.65 -5.55 2.13
C GLU A 11 11.48 -6.41 2.67
N GLY A 12 11.03 -6.17 3.90
CA GLY A 12 10.14 -7.11 4.57
C GLY A 12 8.65 -6.76 4.62
N VAL A 13 8.21 -5.64 4.06
CA VAL A 13 6.76 -5.33 3.95
C VAL A 13 6.42 -4.95 2.52
N GLN A 14 5.23 -5.36 2.08
CA GLN A 14 4.72 -5.09 0.75
C GLN A 14 3.33 -4.48 0.83
N VAL A 15 3.04 -3.53 -0.06
CA VAL A 15 1.69 -3.03 -0.27
C VAL A 15 1.17 -3.59 -1.59
N VAL A 16 -0.04 -4.14 -1.55
CA VAL A 16 -0.67 -4.78 -2.70
C VAL A 16 -2.05 -4.17 -2.91
N ILE A 17 -2.36 -3.77 -4.13
CA ILE A 17 -3.72 -3.40 -4.53
C ILE A 17 -4.31 -4.61 -5.25
N ALA A 18 -5.22 -5.33 -4.60
CA ALA A 18 -5.83 -6.54 -5.12
C ALA A 18 -7.34 -6.37 -5.28
N ARG A 19 -7.92 -7.19 -6.14
CA ARG A 19 -9.35 -7.16 -6.43
C ARG A 19 -10.00 -8.51 -6.20
N LYS A 20 -11.28 -8.48 -5.84
CA LYS A 20 -12.14 -9.66 -5.77
C LYS A 20 -13.40 -9.44 -6.59
N LEU A 21 -13.81 -10.46 -7.35
CA LEU A 21 -15.09 -10.43 -8.05
C LEU A 21 -16.23 -10.64 -7.04
N THR A 22 -17.19 -9.72 -7.04
CA THR A 22 -18.39 -9.78 -6.20
C THR A 22 -19.53 -10.52 -6.89
N GLU A 23 -20.58 -10.89 -6.15
CA GLU A 23 -21.79 -11.54 -6.69
C GLU A 23 -22.51 -10.70 -7.75
N LEU A 24 -22.30 -9.38 -7.73
CA LEU A 24 -22.85 -8.42 -8.69
C LEU A 24 -22.00 -8.27 -9.96
N ASN A 25 -21.00 -9.14 -10.16
CA ASN A 25 -20.06 -9.09 -11.28
C ASN A 25 -19.28 -7.76 -11.36
N GLN A 26 -18.98 -7.18 -10.19
CA GLN A 26 -18.13 -5.99 -10.03
C GLN A 26 -16.87 -6.35 -9.26
N TYR A 27 -15.78 -5.62 -9.51
CA TYR A 27 -14.54 -5.77 -8.74
C TYR A 27 -14.55 -4.88 -7.51
N ASP A 28 -14.41 -5.49 -6.34
CA ASP A 28 -14.08 -4.81 -5.10
C ASP A 28 -12.56 -4.74 -4.97
N TRP A 29 -12.03 -3.52 -4.86
CA TRP A 29 -10.59 -3.24 -4.84
C TRP A 29 -10.16 -2.85 -3.44
N GLN A 30 -9.15 -3.55 -2.94
CA GLN A 30 -8.66 -3.40 -1.59
C GLN A 30 -7.14 -3.27 -1.58
N VAL A 31 -6.67 -2.47 -0.64
CA VAL A 31 -5.25 -2.29 -0.37
C VAL A 31 -4.87 -3.19 0.78
N PHE A 32 -3.86 -4.02 0.60
CA PHE A 32 -3.33 -4.93 1.59
C PHE A 32 -1.93 -4.51 1.99
N LEU A 33 -1.61 -4.68 3.27
CA LEU A 33 -0.24 -4.69 3.77
C LEU A 33 0.13 -6.12 4.13
N ILE A 34 1.24 -6.63 3.60
CA ILE A 34 1.73 -7.99 3.84
C ILE A 34 3.08 -7.89 4.56
N ASN A 35 3.22 -8.64 5.65
CA ASN A 35 4.49 -8.79 6.35
C ASN A 35 5.28 -9.98 5.77
N GLN A 36 6.23 -9.71 4.89
CA GLN A 36 7.15 -10.70 4.33
C GLN A 36 8.42 -10.89 5.18
N ASN A 37 8.55 -10.21 6.32
CA ASN A 37 9.66 -10.48 7.24
C ASN A 37 9.45 -11.86 7.88
N ASP A 38 10.56 -12.53 8.21
CA ASP A 38 10.57 -13.72 9.06
C ASP A 38 10.29 -13.42 10.55
N VAL A 39 9.99 -12.16 10.88
CA VAL A 39 9.70 -11.68 12.24
C VAL A 39 8.40 -10.87 12.29
N ALA A 40 7.75 -10.88 13.45
CA ALA A 40 6.55 -10.07 13.66
C ALA A 40 6.89 -8.57 13.67
N ILE A 41 6.07 -7.78 12.99
CA ILE A 41 6.10 -6.32 13.03
C ILE A 41 5.05 -5.80 14.01
N ARG A 42 5.32 -4.69 14.68
CA ARG A 42 4.43 -4.10 15.70
C ARG A 42 4.19 -2.63 15.45
N ASN A 43 3.12 -2.09 16.03
CA ASN A 43 2.75 -0.68 15.97
C ASN A 43 2.79 -0.15 14.53
N VAL A 44 2.02 -0.80 13.66
CA VAL A 44 2.03 -0.51 12.24
C VAL A 44 1.11 0.66 11.95
N PHE A 45 1.66 1.72 11.39
CA PHE A 45 0.93 2.91 10.95
C PHE A 45 0.96 2.98 9.42
N VAL A 46 -0.20 3.14 8.81
CA VAL A 46 -0.31 3.36 7.36
C VAL A 46 -1.01 4.69 7.12
N THR A 47 -0.35 5.59 6.41
CA THR A 47 -0.94 6.85 5.94
C THR A 47 -1.15 6.80 4.44
N SER A 48 -2.41 6.83 3.99
CA SER A 48 -2.77 6.84 2.56
C SER A 48 -3.10 8.26 2.10
N LYS A 49 -2.69 8.59 0.87
CA LYS A 49 -3.12 9.80 0.16
C LYS A 49 -2.98 9.64 -1.36
N GLY A 50 -3.92 10.17 -2.10
CA GLY A 50 -3.84 10.35 -3.56
C GLY A 50 -3.43 11.78 -3.91
N TYR A 51 -2.54 11.94 -4.88
CA TYR A 51 -2.21 13.26 -5.43
C TYR A 51 -1.85 13.20 -6.92
N GLY A 52 -2.17 14.26 -7.65
CA GLY A 52 -1.88 14.37 -9.07
C GLY A 52 -2.57 15.56 -9.69
N PHE A 53 -2.93 15.42 -10.95
CA PHE A 53 -3.67 16.44 -11.70
C PHE A 53 -4.99 15.83 -12.19
N SER A 54 -6.07 16.61 -12.15
CA SER A 54 -7.38 16.19 -12.65
C SER A 54 -7.48 16.32 -14.17
N ASP A 55 -6.55 17.04 -14.82
CA ASP A 55 -6.50 17.25 -16.25
C ASP A 55 -5.12 16.96 -16.86
N GLN A 56 -5.10 16.68 -18.16
CA GLN A 56 -3.86 16.45 -18.91
C GLN A 56 -3.01 17.72 -19.08
N THR A 57 -3.60 18.90 -18.88
CA THR A 57 -2.90 20.19 -18.92
C THR A 57 -2.07 20.46 -17.67
N GLN A 58 -2.22 19.62 -16.63
CA GLN A 58 -1.62 19.73 -15.31
C GLN A 58 -1.94 21.07 -14.61
N GLN A 59 -3.07 21.69 -14.93
CA GLN A 59 -3.42 23.02 -14.41
C GLN A 59 -4.23 22.92 -13.12
N GLN A 60 -5.04 21.87 -12.98
CA GLN A 60 -5.81 21.63 -11.78
C GLN A 60 -5.23 20.45 -10.99
N SER A 61 -4.60 20.76 -9.85
CA SER A 61 -4.12 19.73 -8.91
C SER A 61 -5.30 19.07 -8.20
N GLN A 62 -5.25 17.74 -8.10
CA GLN A 62 -6.23 16.94 -7.36
C GLN A 62 -5.52 16.21 -6.23
N THR A 63 -6.11 16.26 -5.04
CA THR A 63 -5.65 15.52 -3.86
C THR A 63 -6.84 14.86 -3.19
N THR A 64 -6.62 13.67 -2.62
CA THR A 64 -7.62 13.02 -1.77
C THR A 64 -7.39 13.42 -0.32
N SER A 65 -8.36 13.13 0.54
CA SER A 65 -8.15 13.17 1.99
C SER A 65 -7.01 12.21 2.38
N THR A 66 -6.27 12.59 3.42
CA THR A 66 -5.27 11.72 4.03
C THR A 66 -5.94 10.84 5.07
N LEU A 67 -5.86 9.51 4.90
CA LEU A 67 -6.36 8.55 5.89
C LEU A 67 -5.20 7.97 6.67
N ARG A 68 -5.47 7.58 7.91
CA ARG A 68 -4.49 7.03 8.85
C ARG A 68 -5.06 5.78 9.49
N HIS A 69 -4.32 4.69 9.34
CA HIS A 69 -4.68 3.37 9.83
C HIS A 69 -3.63 2.93 10.84
N TYR A 70 -4.08 2.25 11.89
CA TYR A 70 -3.21 1.68 12.91
C TYR A 70 -3.55 0.21 13.09
N PHE A 71 -2.52 -0.62 13.16
CA PHE A 71 -2.61 -2.04 13.46
C PHE A 71 -1.61 -2.37 14.57
N GLU A 72 -2.02 -3.19 15.53
CA GLU A 72 -1.19 -3.57 16.68
C GLU A 72 0.09 -4.29 16.23
N GLY A 73 -0.03 -5.16 15.23
CA GLY A 73 1.10 -5.86 14.62
C GLY A 73 0.64 -6.86 13.57
N LEU A 74 1.62 -7.42 12.84
CA LEU A 74 1.42 -8.51 11.89
C LEU A 74 2.51 -9.57 12.13
N GLN A 75 2.12 -10.84 12.20
CA GLN A 75 3.03 -11.99 12.25
C GLN A 75 3.74 -12.21 10.90
N PRO A 76 4.81 -13.02 10.85
CA PRO A 76 5.44 -13.41 9.59
C PRO A 76 4.42 -14.02 8.61
N GLY A 77 4.39 -13.53 7.37
CA GLY A 77 3.45 -13.94 6.32
C GLY A 77 2.00 -13.46 6.51
N GLU A 78 1.69 -12.76 7.61
CA GLU A 78 0.35 -12.22 7.83
C GLU A 78 0.10 -10.98 6.95
N HIS A 79 -1.17 -10.76 6.62
CA HIS A 79 -1.62 -9.59 5.89
C HIS A 79 -2.84 -8.95 6.54
N VAL A 80 -3.05 -7.67 6.26
CA VAL A 80 -4.24 -6.94 6.70
C VAL A 80 -4.77 -6.06 5.57
N VAL A 81 -6.09 -5.88 5.52
CA VAL A 81 -6.73 -4.89 4.66
C VAL A 81 -6.52 -3.51 5.29
N VAL A 82 -5.87 -2.61 4.54
CA VAL A 82 -5.66 -1.22 4.94
C VAL A 82 -6.93 -0.40 4.67
N GLU A 83 -7.39 -0.40 3.43
CA GLU A 83 -8.56 0.36 2.98
C GLU A 83 -9.15 -0.24 1.69
N THR A 84 -10.42 0.08 1.42
CA THR A 84 -11.00 -0.07 0.08
C THR A 84 -10.58 1.12 -0.78
N ILE A 85 -10.24 0.88 -2.05
CA ILE A 85 -9.85 1.93 -2.99
C ILE A 85 -10.79 1.93 -4.20
N MET A 86 -11.24 3.11 -4.62
CA MET A 86 -12.14 3.23 -5.77
C MET A 86 -11.33 3.40 -7.08
N PRO A 87 -11.74 2.77 -8.19
CA PRO A 87 -11.07 2.95 -9.48
C PRO A 87 -10.93 4.41 -9.93
N ASP A 88 -11.85 5.28 -9.51
CA ASP A 88 -11.86 6.72 -9.80
C ASP A 88 -10.62 7.46 -9.27
N VAL A 89 -9.80 6.86 -8.41
CA VAL A 89 -8.53 7.45 -7.94
C VAL A 89 -7.28 6.79 -8.55
N PHE A 90 -7.44 5.78 -9.41
CA PHE A 90 -6.29 5.08 -10.03
C PHE A 90 -5.49 5.97 -11.00
N HIS A 91 -6.10 7.06 -11.48
CA HIS A 91 -5.42 8.07 -12.29
C HIS A 91 -4.51 9.01 -11.46
N LEU A 92 -4.51 8.89 -10.13
CA LEU A 92 -3.65 9.65 -9.23
C LEU A 92 -2.43 8.83 -8.82
N ASN A 93 -1.42 9.50 -8.25
CA ASN A 93 -0.39 8.81 -7.48
C ASN A 93 -0.99 8.42 -6.14
N ASN A 94 -1.24 7.13 -5.93
CA ASN A 94 -1.74 6.59 -4.67
C ASN A 94 -0.54 6.23 -3.78
N GLN A 95 -0.31 7.05 -2.77
CA GLN A 95 0.82 6.92 -1.86
C GLN A 95 0.40 6.28 -0.54
N TYR A 96 1.13 5.23 -0.15
CA TYR A 96 1.02 4.57 1.14
C TYR A 96 2.34 4.71 1.89
N TRP A 97 2.34 5.49 2.97
CA TRP A 97 3.48 5.56 3.88
C TRP A 97 3.23 4.61 5.04
N VAL A 98 4.02 3.54 5.09
CA VAL A 98 3.99 2.51 6.12
C VAL A 98 5.13 2.74 7.09
N SER A 99 4.82 2.79 8.38
CA SER A 99 5.76 2.83 9.49
C SER A 99 5.50 1.65 10.42
N TYR A 100 6.53 0.96 10.88
CA TYR A 100 6.37 -0.20 11.76
C TYR A 100 7.63 -0.44 12.60
N TYR A 101 7.49 -1.28 13.63
CA TYR A 101 8.58 -1.66 14.53
C TYR A 101 8.96 -3.12 14.38
N ILE A 102 10.27 -3.40 14.35
CA ILE A 102 10.84 -4.72 14.63
C ILE A 102 11.71 -4.58 15.87
N GLY A 103 11.35 -5.27 16.96
CA GLY A 103 11.98 -5.03 18.26
C GLY A 103 11.72 -3.59 18.73
N ASP A 104 12.78 -2.83 18.97
CA ASP A 104 12.74 -1.41 19.35
C ASP A 104 13.10 -0.47 18.19
N GLN A 105 13.40 -1.02 17.01
CA GLN A 105 13.77 -0.25 15.83
C GLN A 105 12.54 0.06 14.98
N ILE A 106 12.42 1.34 14.59
CA ILE A 106 11.39 1.82 13.67
C ILE A 106 11.89 1.75 12.22
N PHE A 107 10.98 1.38 11.32
CA PHE A 107 11.17 1.28 9.89
C PHE A 107 10.07 2.07 9.18
N ASP A 108 10.42 2.75 8.10
CA ASP A 108 9.51 3.59 7.33
C ASP A 108 9.73 3.37 5.84
N LYS A 109 8.64 3.18 5.10
CA LYS A 109 8.68 3.06 3.63
C LYS A 109 7.46 3.71 2.98
N LYS A 110 7.71 4.30 1.81
CA LYS A 110 6.66 4.86 0.95
C LYS A 110 6.50 3.99 -0.28
N PHE A 111 5.28 3.58 -0.53
CA PHE A 111 4.84 2.88 -1.73
C PHE A 111 4.00 3.85 -2.56
N ILE A 112 4.29 3.96 -3.86
CA ILE A 112 3.58 4.89 -4.74
C ILE A 112 3.10 4.12 -5.96
N PHE A 113 1.80 3.91 -6.05
CA PHE A 113 1.15 3.44 -7.27
C PHE A 113 0.91 4.63 -8.16
N VAL A 114 1.76 4.79 -9.17
CA VAL A 114 1.65 5.86 -10.16
C VAL A 114 0.43 5.64 -11.07
N PRO A 115 -0.05 6.69 -11.76
CA PRO A 115 -1.06 6.52 -12.80
C PRO A 115 -0.64 5.43 -13.79
N ASP A 116 -1.61 4.70 -14.32
CA ASP A 116 -1.42 3.58 -15.26
C ASP A 116 -0.68 2.35 -14.69
N SER A 117 -0.35 2.33 -13.39
CA SER A 117 0.17 1.12 -12.75
C SER A 117 -0.92 0.12 -12.36
N ILE A 118 -2.11 0.61 -12.00
CA ILE A 118 -3.27 -0.20 -11.58
C ILE A 118 -4.11 -0.53 -12.81
N THR A 119 -3.65 -1.48 -13.62
CA THR A 119 -4.27 -1.85 -14.91
C THR A 119 -4.39 -3.36 -15.05
N GLU A 120 -5.31 -3.82 -15.90
CA GLU A 120 -5.53 -5.25 -16.18
C GLU A 120 -4.26 -5.96 -16.62
N GLN A 121 -3.39 -5.28 -17.38
CA GLN A 121 -2.15 -5.85 -17.93
C GLN A 121 -1.08 -6.06 -16.87
N ASN A 122 -1.15 -5.33 -15.75
CA ASN A 122 -0.20 -5.42 -14.65
C ASN A 122 -0.69 -6.35 -13.52
N LEU A 123 -1.87 -6.95 -13.67
CA LEU A 123 -2.38 -7.89 -12.68
C LEU A 123 -1.57 -9.17 -12.67
N ILE A 124 -1.17 -9.56 -11.47
CA ILE A 124 -0.51 -10.83 -11.18
C ILE A 124 -1.29 -11.56 -10.09
N GLN A 125 -1.09 -12.88 -10.01
CA GLN A 125 -1.61 -13.69 -8.91
C GLN A 125 -0.77 -13.43 -7.64
N ILE A 126 -1.43 -13.01 -6.58
CA ILE A 126 -0.84 -12.77 -5.26
C ILE A 126 -1.14 -14.00 -4.40
N GLN A 127 -0.15 -14.89 -4.26
CA GLN A 127 -0.34 -16.21 -3.65
C GLN A 127 -0.80 -16.11 -2.19
N GLU A 128 -0.29 -15.12 -1.47
CA GLU A 128 -0.58 -14.84 -0.06
C GLU A 128 -2.04 -14.45 0.17
N LEU A 129 -2.68 -13.87 -0.86
CA LEU A 129 -4.07 -13.41 -0.80
C LEU A 129 -5.03 -14.37 -1.54
N GLY A 130 -4.51 -15.18 -2.47
CA GLY A 130 -5.34 -15.93 -3.42
C GLY A 130 -6.16 -15.03 -4.34
N LEU A 131 -5.65 -13.82 -4.61
CA LEU A 131 -6.32 -12.77 -5.40
C LEU A 131 -5.42 -12.28 -6.53
N GLU A 132 -6.04 -11.62 -7.52
CA GLU A 132 -5.32 -10.86 -8.53
C GLU A 132 -5.05 -9.44 -8.04
N GLY A 133 -3.85 -8.94 -8.24
CA GLY A 133 -3.49 -7.59 -7.82
C GLY A 133 -2.21 -7.06 -8.44
N ILE A 134 -1.85 -5.84 -8.05
CA ILE A 134 -0.61 -5.17 -8.40
C ILE A 134 0.21 -5.05 -7.13
N LEU A 135 1.44 -5.53 -7.19
CA LEU A 135 2.37 -5.53 -6.07
C LEU A 135 3.36 -4.37 -6.19
N HIS A 136 3.55 -3.63 -5.11
CA HIS A 136 4.66 -2.72 -4.96
C HIS A 136 5.52 -3.17 -3.79
N ALA A 137 6.73 -3.65 -4.11
CA ALA A 137 7.75 -4.01 -3.15
C ALA A 137 8.64 -2.84 -2.78
#